data_AF-A0A923B799-F1
#
_entry.id   AF-A0A923B799-F1
#
_cell.length_a   1.000
_cell.length_b   1.000
_cell.length_c   1.000
_cell.angle_alpha   90.00
_cell.angle_beta   90.00
_cell.angle_gamma   90.00
#
_symmetry.space_group_name_H-M   'P 1'
#
loop_
_entity.id
_entity.type
_entity.pdbx_description
1 polymer ?
#
loop_
_entity_poly.entity_id
_entity_poly.type
_entity_poly.pdbx_seq_one_letter_code
_entity_poly.pdbx_strand_id
1 'polypeptide(L)'
;GDPQRAASIFAQITEFAPENTPAHAGLVRALVQMGEVEQAKQVMEVIDADPRLAGDAAIAPARSALELAGERVDDGELASLRSAAEAAPADMDAQLAYAEAAFAAGQRDAAADTLLAMIAADREWNEGAARAKLLKIFEATGLEDEWVVGVRRRLSRVLFG
;
A
#
# COMPACT_ATOMS: atom_id res chain seq x y z
N GLY A 1 -8.79 -13.16 17.27
CA GLY A 1 -9.14 -12.24 18.38
C GLY A 1 -9.50 -10.89 17.80
N ASP A 2 -9.90 -9.92 18.62
CA ASP A 2 -10.11 -8.53 18.19
C ASP A 2 -8.76 -7.78 18.22
N PRO A 3 -8.14 -7.50 17.05
CA PRO A 3 -6.81 -6.95 17.02
C PRO A 3 -6.77 -5.47 17.42
N GLN A 4 -7.87 -4.71 17.22
CA GLN A 4 -7.98 -3.31 17.63
C GLN A 4 -7.90 -3.18 19.16
N ARG A 5 -8.68 -4.02 19.86
CA ARG A 5 -8.66 -4.07 21.32
C ARG A 5 -7.29 -4.52 21.83
N ALA A 6 -6.67 -5.51 21.18
CA ALA A 6 -5.35 -5.98 21.56
C ALA A 6 -4.28 -4.88 21.44
N ALA A 7 -4.27 -4.14 20.33
CA ALA A 7 -3.35 -3.01 20.12
C ALA A 7 -3.49 -1.95 21.22
N SER A 8 -4.73 -1.55 21.55
CA SER A 8 -4.98 -0.56 22.61
C SER A 8 -4.48 -1.01 24.00
N ILE A 9 -4.63 -2.29 24.33
CA ILE A 9 -4.16 -2.83 25.61
C ILE A 9 -2.63 -2.88 25.64
N PHE A 10 -1.99 -3.39 24.58
CA PHE A 10 -0.54 -3.47 24.53
C PHE A 10 0.11 -2.09 24.55
N ALA A 11 -0.44 -1.10 23.83
CA ALA A 11 0.03 0.28 23.86
C ALA A 11 0.04 0.86 25.28
N GLN A 12 -1.04 0.68 26.04
CA GLN A 12 -1.09 1.10 27.45
C GLN A 12 -0.02 0.38 28.28
N ILE A 13 0.15 -0.93 28.09
CA ILE A 13 1.18 -1.67 28.84
C ILE A 13 2.58 -1.14 28.52
N THR A 14 2.88 -0.83 27.25
CA THR A 14 4.19 -0.28 26.87
C THR A 14 4.43 1.12 27.40
N GLU A 15 3.39 1.92 27.63
CA GLU A 15 3.52 3.24 28.29
C GLU A 15 3.88 3.10 29.78
N PHE A 16 3.22 2.20 30.51
CA PHE A 16 3.46 2.01 31.95
C PHE A 16 4.65 1.10 32.26
N ALA A 17 4.98 0.19 31.35
CA ALA A 17 6.06 -0.78 31.47
C ALA A 17 6.86 -0.82 30.16
N PRO A 18 7.70 0.20 29.90
CA PRO A 18 8.43 0.34 28.63
C PRO A 18 9.43 -0.79 28.35
N GLU A 19 9.83 -1.53 29.38
CA GLU A 19 10.72 -2.69 29.30
C GLU A 19 9.99 -4.03 29.10
N ASN A 20 8.65 -4.01 28.97
CA ASN A 20 7.85 -5.21 28.78
C ASN A 20 7.92 -5.71 27.33
N THR A 21 8.89 -6.58 27.04
CA THR A 21 9.13 -7.15 25.71
C THR A 21 7.94 -7.94 25.14
N PRO A 22 7.18 -8.75 25.91
CA PRO A 22 5.94 -9.36 25.40
C PRO A 22 4.87 -8.35 24.96
N ALA A 23 4.75 -7.21 25.66
CA ALA A 23 3.77 -6.19 25.31
C ALA A 23 4.13 -5.49 24.00
N HIS A 24 5.40 -5.13 23.82
CA HIS A 24 5.93 -4.61 22.55
C HIS A 24 5.71 -5.59 21.39
N ALA A 25 6.05 -6.87 21.57
CA ALA A 25 5.79 -7.91 20.58
C ALA A 25 4.28 -8.12 20.30
N GLY A 26 3.44 -7.96 21.33
CA GLY A 26 1.99 -7.99 21.21
C GLY A 26 1.45 -6.84 20.37
N LEU A 27 1.94 -5.61 20.61
CA LEU A 27 1.55 -4.40 19.90
C LEU A 27 1.86 -4.51 18.41
N VAL A 28 3.09 -4.86 18.05
CA VAL A 28 3.51 -5.03 16.64
C VAL A 28 2.62 -6.04 15.92
N ARG A 29 2.38 -7.22 16.53
CA ARG A 29 1.53 -8.26 15.91
C ARG A 29 0.07 -7.85 15.79
N ALA A 30 -0.44 -7.04 16.70
CA ALA A 30 -1.81 -6.53 16.63
C ALA A 30 -1.95 -5.52 15.49
N LEU A 31 -0.99 -4.60 15.35
CA LEU A 31 -0.92 -3.63 14.25
C LEU A 31 -0.82 -4.34 12.89
N VAL A 32 0.03 -5.37 12.78
CA VAL A 32 0.14 -6.21 11.58
C VAL A 32 -1.20 -6.88 11.21
N GLN A 33 -1.92 -7.41 12.21
CA GLN A 33 -3.25 -8.03 11.99
C GLN A 33 -4.31 -7.03 11.55
N MET A 34 -4.14 -5.75 11.89
CA MET A 34 -5.01 -4.66 11.45
C MET A 34 -4.65 -4.13 10.05
N GLY A 35 -3.52 -4.56 9.47
CA GLY A 35 -2.98 -3.98 8.24
C GLY A 35 -2.25 -2.66 8.44
N GLU A 36 -2.05 -2.21 9.69
CA GLU A 36 -1.31 -1.00 10.05
C GLU A 36 0.20 -1.27 10.03
N VAL A 37 0.72 -1.73 8.88
CA VAL A 37 2.11 -2.20 8.73
C VAL A 37 3.11 -1.08 9.00
N GLU A 38 2.82 0.15 8.55
CA GLU A 38 3.72 1.28 8.76
C GLU A 38 3.85 1.67 10.24
N GLN A 39 2.74 1.66 10.97
CA GLN A 39 2.77 1.86 12.43
C GLN A 39 3.52 0.74 13.13
N ALA A 40 3.36 -0.51 12.66
CA ALA A 40 4.09 -1.64 13.20
C ALA A 40 5.61 -1.53 12.95
N LYS A 41 6.04 -0.99 11.79
CA LYS A 41 7.45 -0.67 11.51
C LYS A 41 7.99 0.38 12.48
N GLN A 42 7.28 1.48 12.69
CA GLN A 42 7.69 2.53 13.63
C GLN A 42 7.88 1.99 15.06
N VAL A 43 6.98 1.12 15.52
CA VAL A 43 7.15 0.45 16.82
C VAL A 43 8.37 -0.48 16.83
N MET A 44 8.63 -1.20 15.74
CA MET A 44 9.83 -2.05 15.62
C MET A 44 11.13 -1.24 15.61
N GLU A 45 11.15 -0.06 15.00
CA GLU A 45 12.31 0.85 15.05
C GLU A 45 12.62 1.31 16.48
N VAL A 46 11.58 1.60 17.28
CA VAL A 46 11.73 1.93 18.70
C VAL A 46 12.28 0.73 19.49
N ILE A 47 11.79 -0.48 19.21
CA ILE A 47 12.29 -1.73 19.81
C ILE A 47 13.77 -1.95 19.46
N ASP A 48 14.14 -1.75 18.20
CA ASP A 48 15.50 -1.95 17.68
C ASP A 48 16.50 -0.93 18.22
N ALA A 49 16.04 0.28 18.53
CA ALA A 49 16.85 1.32 19.16
C ALA A 49 17.18 1.05 20.63
N ASP A 50 16.46 0.15 21.32
CA ASP A 50 16.76 -0.27 22.69
C ASP A 50 17.29 -1.72 22.75
N PRO A 51 18.61 -1.92 22.98
CA PRO A 51 19.21 -3.25 23.07
C PRO A 51 18.57 -4.18 24.11
N ARG A 52 17.93 -3.63 25.14
CA ARG A 52 17.21 -4.41 26.17
C ARG A 52 15.95 -5.05 25.62
N LEU A 53 15.34 -4.43 24.59
CA LEU A 53 14.16 -4.95 23.91
C LEU A 53 14.56 -5.80 22.70
N ALA A 54 15.44 -5.28 21.84
CA ALA A 54 15.84 -5.90 20.59
C ALA A 54 16.42 -7.32 20.74
N GLY A 55 17.12 -7.58 21.86
CA GLY A 55 17.75 -8.87 22.13
C GLY A 55 16.82 -9.96 22.70
N ASP A 56 15.56 -9.64 23.00
CA ASP A 56 14.63 -10.57 23.63
C ASP A 56 13.97 -11.52 22.60
N ALA A 57 13.92 -12.81 22.93
CA ALA A 57 13.31 -13.84 22.09
C ALA A 57 11.81 -13.60 21.82
N ALA A 58 11.11 -12.85 22.69
CA ALA A 58 9.72 -12.47 22.50
C ALA A 58 9.51 -11.55 21.28
N ILE A 59 10.53 -10.80 20.84
CA ILE A 59 10.45 -9.89 19.69
C ILE A 59 10.53 -10.65 18.37
N ALA A 60 11.26 -11.76 18.29
CA ALA A 60 11.52 -12.46 17.03
C ALA A 60 10.23 -12.84 16.26
N PRO A 61 9.17 -13.41 16.89
CA PRO A 61 7.92 -13.69 16.19
C PRO A 61 7.19 -12.44 15.69
N ALA A 62 7.33 -11.30 16.39
CA ALA A 62 6.74 -10.04 15.97
C ALA A 62 7.47 -9.44 14.77
N ARG A 63 8.81 -9.56 14.75
CA ARG A 63 9.63 -9.19 13.58
C ARG A 63 9.26 -10.02 12.36
N SER A 64 9.19 -11.35 12.49
CA SER A 64 8.78 -12.21 11.37
C SER A 64 7.36 -11.90 10.88
N ALA A 65 6.41 -11.61 11.78
CA ALA A 65 5.07 -11.20 11.38
C ALA A 65 5.06 -9.87 10.61
N LEU A 66 5.90 -8.92 11.01
CA LEU A 66 6.08 -7.64 10.33
C LEU A 66 6.75 -7.79 8.97
N GLU A 67 7.80 -8.61 8.86
CA GLU A 67 8.48 -8.91 7.60
C GLU A 67 7.50 -9.52 6.58
N LEU A 68 6.76 -10.56 6.98
CA LEU A 68 5.72 -11.17 6.15
C LEU A 68 4.59 -10.18 5.76
N ALA A 69 4.37 -9.16 6.58
CA ALA A 69 3.41 -8.11 6.29
C ALA A 69 3.98 -7.03 5.35
N GLY A 70 5.27 -6.72 5.44
CA GLY A 70 5.99 -5.77 4.57
C GLY A 70 6.42 -6.36 3.23
N GLU A 71 6.38 -7.68 3.06
CA GLU A 71 6.47 -8.34 1.76
C GLU A 71 5.19 -8.15 0.91
N ARG A 72 4.07 -7.75 1.53
CA ARG A 72 2.98 -7.13 0.78
C ARG A 72 3.43 -5.73 0.39
N VAL A 73 3.32 -5.41 -0.90
CA VAL A 73 3.74 -4.15 -1.57
C VAL A 73 3.68 -2.95 -0.62
N ASP A 74 4.74 -2.15 -0.58
CA ASP A 74 4.95 -1.03 0.35
C ASP A 74 3.74 -0.08 0.42
N ASP A 75 2.82 -0.37 1.34
CA ASP A 75 1.57 0.36 1.53
C ASP A 75 1.84 1.84 1.90
N GLY A 76 3.00 2.14 2.51
CA GLY A 76 3.44 3.49 2.85
C GLY A 76 3.87 4.30 1.63
N GLU A 77 4.63 3.68 0.71
CA GLU A 77 4.98 4.29 -0.57
C GLU A 77 3.72 4.51 -1.43
N LEU A 78 2.82 3.53 -1.48
CA LEU A 78 1.55 3.66 -2.18
C LEU A 78 0.69 4.80 -1.60
N ALA A 79 0.59 4.91 -0.27
CA ALA A 79 -0.14 6.00 0.38
C ALA A 79 0.49 7.37 0.08
N SER A 80 1.82 7.44 0.04
CA SER A 80 2.55 8.67 -0.29
C SER A 80 2.31 9.11 -1.74
N LEU A 81 2.40 8.16 -2.70
CA LEU A 81 2.12 8.41 -4.11
C LEU A 81 0.66 8.81 -4.33
N ARG A 82 -0.27 8.17 -3.62
CA ARG A 82 -1.68 8.55 -3.64
C ARG A 82 -1.87 9.98 -3.16
N SER A 83 -1.30 10.35 -2.02
CA SER A 83 -1.42 11.69 -1.47
C SER A 83 -0.81 12.74 -2.41
N ALA A 84 0.32 12.44 -3.05
CA ALA A 84 0.93 13.31 -4.05
C ALA A 84 0.02 13.51 -5.27
N ALA A 85 -0.57 12.43 -5.81
CA ALA A 85 -1.51 12.48 -6.91
C ALA A 85 -2.81 13.24 -6.55
N GLU A 86 -3.33 13.08 -5.33
CA GLU A 86 -4.51 13.80 -4.87
C GLU A 86 -4.23 15.31 -4.64
N ALA A 87 -3.02 15.66 -4.17
CA ALA A 87 -2.61 17.05 -3.95
C ALA A 87 -2.37 17.81 -5.26
N ALA A 88 -1.99 17.11 -6.33
CA ALA A 88 -1.74 17.69 -7.65
C ALA A 88 -2.47 16.92 -8.77
N PRO A 89 -3.81 17.08 -8.93
CA PRO A 89 -4.59 16.32 -9.91
C PRO A 89 -4.18 16.56 -11.38
N ALA A 90 -3.53 17.70 -11.67
CA ALA A 90 -3.03 18.04 -13.00
C ALA A 90 -1.59 17.56 -13.27
N ASP A 91 -0.89 17.08 -12.24
CA ASP A 91 0.46 16.53 -12.38
C ASP A 91 0.38 15.10 -12.92
N MET A 92 0.54 14.98 -14.23
CA MET A 92 0.42 13.70 -14.93
C MET A 92 1.56 12.72 -14.57
N ASP A 93 2.72 13.20 -14.13
CA ASP A 93 3.79 12.32 -13.65
C ASP A 93 3.39 11.70 -12.31
N ALA A 94 2.82 12.48 -11.39
CA ALA A 94 2.30 11.98 -10.12
C ALA A 94 1.13 11.01 -10.31
N GLN A 95 0.20 11.30 -11.24
CA GLN A 95 -0.88 10.39 -11.59
C GLN A 95 -0.36 9.06 -12.14
N LEU A 96 0.63 9.10 -13.05
CA LEU A 96 1.22 7.89 -13.61
C LEU A 96 1.86 7.06 -12.50
N ALA A 97 2.74 7.66 -11.69
CA ALA A 97 3.45 6.96 -10.62
C ALA A 97 2.48 6.29 -9.63
N TYR A 98 1.41 6.98 -9.23
CA TYR A 98 0.36 6.39 -8.40
C TYR A 98 -0.33 5.21 -9.09
N ALA A 99 -0.71 5.34 -10.37
CA ALA A 99 -1.36 4.25 -11.09
C ALA A 99 -0.47 3.00 -11.21
N GLU A 100 0.84 3.17 -11.41
CA GLU A 100 1.78 2.05 -11.46
C GLU A 100 1.88 1.34 -10.11
N ALA A 101 2.03 2.10 -9.01
CA ALA A 101 2.09 1.56 -7.66
C ALA A 101 0.76 0.89 -7.25
N ALA A 102 -0.38 1.51 -7.58
CA ALA A 102 -1.70 0.95 -7.31
C ALA A 102 -1.90 -0.40 -8.01
N PHE A 103 -1.47 -0.53 -9.27
CA PHE A 103 -1.53 -1.81 -9.97
C PHE A 103 -0.62 -2.86 -9.32
N ALA A 104 0.61 -2.48 -8.95
CA ALA A 104 1.55 -3.37 -8.26
C ALA A 104 0.96 -3.88 -6.94
N ALA A 105 0.28 -3.02 -6.19
CA ALA A 105 -0.42 -3.34 -4.94
C ALA A 105 -1.74 -4.11 -5.14
N GLY A 106 -2.09 -4.49 -6.37
CA GLY A 106 -3.34 -5.22 -6.67
C GLY A 106 -4.59 -4.35 -6.67
N GLN A 107 -4.48 -3.03 -6.50
CA GLN A 107 -5.59 -2.06 -6.60
C GLN A 107 -5.90 -1.74 -8.07
N ARG A 108 -6.31 -2.77 -8.83
CA ARG A 108 -6.45 -2.71 -10.28
C ARG A 108 -7.44 -1.63 -10.75
N ASP A 109 -8.59 -1.48 -10.06
CA ASP A 109 -9.57 -0.45 -10.41
C ASP A 109 -9.02 0.97 -10.23
N ALA A 110 -8.34 1.25 -9.12
CA ALA A 110 -7.75 2.56 -8.86
C ALA A 110 -6.70 2.91 -9.93
N ALA A 111 -5.85 1.95 -10.32
CA ALA A 111 -4.89 2.13 -11.40
C ALA A 111 -5.59 2.44 -12.74
N ALA A 112 -6.61 1.66 -13.10
CA ALA A 112 -7.34 1.85 -14.35
C ALA A 112 -8.09 3.18 -14.41
N ASP A 113 -8.77 3.57 -13.33
CA ASP A 113 -9.49 4.85 -13.28
C ASP A 113 -8.54 6.04 -13.40
N THR A 114 -7.38 5.97 -12.74
CA THR A 114 -6.33 7.00 -12.86
C THR A 114 -5.82 7.11 -14.30
N LEU A 115 -5.45 5.99 -14.92
CA LEU A 115 -4.97 5.99 -16.32
C LEU A 115 -6.04 6.45 -17.32
N LEU A 116 -7.30 6.07 -17.12
CA LEU A 116 -8.41 6.54 -17.94
C LEU A 116 -8.64 8.04 -17.80
N ALA A 117 -8.55 8.58 -16.58
CA ALA A 117 -8.65 10.01 -16.34
C ALA A 117 -7.49 10.77 -17.00
N MET A 118 -6.26 10.25 -16.90
CA MET A 118 -5.11 10.81 -17.62
C MET A 118 -5.35 10.86 -19.12
N ILE A 119 -5.81 9.76 -19.73
CA ILE A 119 -6.10 9.68 -21.18
C ILE A 119 -7.24 10.63 -21.57
N ALA A 120 -8.23 10.84 -20.69
CA ALA A 120 -9.31 11.80 -20.91
C ALA A 120 -8.81 13.25 -20.87
N ALA A 121 -7.83 13.55 -20.00
CA ALA A 121 -7.24 14.87 -19.86
C ALA A 121 -6.29 15.22 -21.02
N ASP A 122 -5.34 14.33 -21.33
CA ASP A 122 -4.41 14.48 -22.45
C ASP A 122 -3.99 13.09 -22.96
N ARG A 123 -4.38 12.79 -24.20
CA ARG A 123 -4.14 11.49 -24.85
C ARG A 123 -2.69 11.31 -25.31
N GLU A 124 -2.02 12.41 -25.63
CA GLU A 124 -0.70 12.42 -26.26
C GLU A 124 0.40 12.76 -25.25
N TRP A 125 0.02 13.09 -24.01
CA TRP A 125 0.97 13.32 -22.93
C TRP A 125 2.00 12.19 -22.85
N ASN A 126 3.28 12.59 -22.90
CA ASN A 126 4.43 11.68 -22.89
C ASN A 126 4.30 10.54 -23.92
N GLU A 127 3.99 10.89 -25.18
CA GLU A 127 3.83 9.94 -26.30
C GLU A 127 2.74 8.88 -26.04
N GLY A 128 1.71 9.25 -25.27
CA GLY A 128 0.61 8.35 -24.90
C GLY A 128 0.97 7.34 -23.82
N ALA A 129 1.90 7.68 -22.92
CA ALA A 129 2.39 6.81 -21.84
C ALA A 129 1.25 6.18 -21.01
N ALA A 130 0.20 6.95 -20.67
CA ALA A 130 -0.93 6.45 -19.90
C ALA A 130 -1.68 5.32 -20.63
N ARG A 131 -1.91 5.48 -21.94
CA ARG A 131 -2.53 4.45 -22.78
C ARG A 131 -1.62 3.23 -22.91
N ALA A 132 -0.34 3.43 -23.16
CA ALA A 132 0.63 2.33 -23.27
C ALA A 132 0.68 1.51 -21.97
N LYS A 133 0.69 2.18 -20.80
CA LYS A 133 0.68 1.51 -19.51
C LYS A 133 -0.61 0.70 -19.29
N LEU A 134 -1.77 1.26 -19.63
CA LEU A 134 -3.06 0.57 -19.50
C LEU A 134 -3.12 -0.68 -20.39
N LEU A 135 -2.61 -0.61 -21.62
CA LEU A 135 -2.52 -1.77 -22.51
C LEU A 135 -1.59 -2.86 -21.96
N LYS A 136 -0.44 -2.47 -21.40
CA LYS A 136 0.49 -3.41 -20.74
C LYS A 136 -0.16 -4.11 -19.54
N ILE A 137 -1.00 -3.41 -18.78
CA ILE A 137 -1.80 -3.99 -17.68
C ILE A 137 -2.78 -5.05 -18.21
N PHE A 138 -3.45 -4.77 -19.33
CA PHE A 138 -4.37 -5.73 -19.95
C PHE A 138 -3.66 -6.99 -20.43
N GLU A 139 -2.48 -6.85 -21.04
CA GLU A 139 -1.66 -7.99 -21.48
C GLU A 139 -1.19 -8.83 -20.30
N ALA A 140 -0.73 -8.19 -19.22
CA ALA A 140 -0.29 -8.89 -18.01
C ALA A 140 -1.43 -9.61 -17.27
N THR A 141 -2.65 -9.06 -17.32
CA THR A 141 -3.83 -9.64 -16.66
C THR A 141 -4.50 -10.72 -17.50
N GLY A 142 -4.50 -10.56 -18.83
CA GLY A 142 -5.18 -11.43 -19.79
C GLY A 142 -6.36 -10.72 -20.46
N LEU A 143 -6.42 -10.75 -21.80
CA LEU A 143 -7.43 -10.01 -22.57
C LEU A 143 -8.87 -10.53 -22.43
N GLU A 144 -9.03 -11.77 -21.97
CA GLU A 144 -10.32 -12.44 -21.74
C GLU A 144 -10.83 -12.25 -20.31
N ASP A 145 -10.02 -11.70 -19.41
CA ASP A 145 -10.40 -11.40 -18.04
C ASP A 145 -11.59 -10.40 -18.02
N GLU A 146 -12.62 -10.70 -17.22
CA GLU A 146 -13.85 -9.90 -17.17
C GLU A 146 -13.60 -8.44 -16.78
N TRP A 147 -12.64 -8.21 -15.87
CA TRP A 147 -12.24 -6.87 -15.46
C TRP A 147 -11.59 -6.11 -16.62
N VAL A 148 -10.68 -6.76 -17.37
CA VAL A 148 -10.06 -6.17 -18.57
C VAL A 148 -11.12 -5.81 -19.62
N VAL A 149 -12.09 -6.70 -19.87
CA VAL A 149 -13.20 -6.43 -20.80
C VAL A 149 -13.98 -5.19 -20.37
N GLY A 150 -14.27 -5.04 -19.08
CA GLY A 150 -14.93 -3.87 -18.52
C GLY A 150 -14.14 -2.57 -18.74
N VAL A 151 -12.84 -2.58 -18.46
CA VAL A 151 -11.98 -1.40 -18.60
C VAL A 151 -11.79 -1.02 -20.07
N ARG A 152 -11.65 -1.98 -20.99
CA ARG A 152 -11.58 -1.71 -22.44
C ARG A 152 -12.81 -0.99 -22.97
N ARG A 153 -14.01 -1.33 -22.46
CA ARG A 153 -15.24 -0.61 -22.81
C ARG A 153 -15.21 0.84 -22.30
N ARG A 154 -14.70 1.08 -21.09
CA ARG A 154 -14.50 2.43 -20.55
C ARG A 154 -13.50 3.21 -21.40
N LEU A 155 -12.35 2.62 -21.75
CA LEU A 155 -11.35 3.24 -22.63
C LEU A 155 -11.93 3.64 -23.98
N SER A 156 -12.72 2.77 -24.62
CA SER A 156 -13.38 3.08 -25.89
C SER A 156 -14.28 4.31 -25.77
N ARG A 157 -15.05 4.44 -24.68
CA ARG A 157 -15.87 5.63 -24.41
C ARG A 157 -15.02 6.88 -24.20
N VAL A 158 -13.89 6.77 -23.48
CA VAL A 158 -12.97 7.89 -23.30
C VAL A 158 -12.33 8.32 -24.63
N LEU A 159 -12.09 7.38 -25.56
CA LEU A 159 -11.44 7.67 -26.85
C LEU A 159 -12.39 8.17 -27.95
N PHE A 160 -13.64 7.70 -27.95
CA PHE A 160 -14.57 7.89 -29.07
C PHE A 160 -15.97 8.39 -28.66
N GLY A 161 -16.25 8.50 -27.35
CA GLY A 161 -17.47 9.12 -26.83
C GLY A 161 -17.27 10.61 -26.67
#